data_AF-A0A3Q3J604-F1
#
_entry.id   AF-A0A3Q3J604-F1
#
_cell.length_a   1.000
_cell.length_b   1.000
_cell.length_c   1.000
_cell.angle_alpha   90.00
_cell.angle_beta   90.00
_cell.angle_gamma   90.00
#
_symmetry.space_group_name_H-M   'P 1'
#
loop_
_entity.id
_entity.type
_entity.pdbx_description
1 polymer ?
#
loop_
_entity_poly.entity_id
_entity_poly.type
_entity_poly.pdbx_seq_one_letter_code
_entity_poly.pdbx_strand_id
1 'polypeptide(L)'
;MYYSQCHTKTGLPREVVKWLQSLDLSFYPKNVRRDFSNGYLVAEIFSYYYPQDFPEHSYDKGTSLSAKQKNWSKIQRALQKQNLHLRKEVVDGTIHCKPGAAELLVNEVYAILTNQRIMDVQSPERDFTDQEYQELLPTLARSTASKAIKNNLSITEIMAEPNFSTNQRKAELILHRHLEHKAAERALNPGGSPRGDTNFLLGQI
;
A
#
# COMPACT_ATOMS: atom_id res chain seq x y z
N MET A 1 8.49 -25.90 -16.85
CA MET A 1 7.53 -25.08 -16.09
C MET A 1 7.66 -23.65 -16.58
N TYR A 2 6.60 -23.10 -17.17
CA TYR A 2 6.62 -21.74 -17.73
C TYR A 2 6.63 -20.74 -16.57
N TYR A 3 7.76 -20.10 -16.32
CA TYR A 3 7.78 -18.86 -15.55
C TYR A 3 7.14 -17.80 -16.44
N SER A 4 5.83 -17.57 -16.27
CA SER A 4 5.15 -16.46 -16.91
C SER A 4 5.83 -15.16 -16.50
N GLN A 5 6.30 -14.47 -17.52
CA GLN A 5 7.12 -13.27 -17.47
C GLN A 5 6.49 -12.19 -16.57
N CYS A 6 7.26 -11.73 -15.58
CA CYS A 6 7.03 -10.49 -14.84
C CYS A 6 7.25 -9.32 -15.81
N HIS A 7 6.24 -9.01 -16.62
CA HIS A 7 6.23 -7.77 -17.38
C HIS A 7 6.03 -6.62 -16.40
N THR A 8 6.98 -5.69 -16.41
CA THR A 8 6.91 -4.39 -15.74
C THR A 8 5.60 -3.69 -16.14
N LYS A 9 4.57 -3.84 -15.32
CA LYS A 9 3.26 -3.21 -15.51
C LYS A 9 2.97 -2.38 -14.28
N THR A 10 2.41 -1.20 -14.49
CA THR A 10 2.00 -0.20 -13.50
C THR A 10 1.01 -0.69 -12.43
N GLY A 11 0.76 -2.01 -12.33
CA GLY A 11 -0.27 -2.63 -11.50
C GLY A 11 -1.71 -2.30 -11.92
N LEU A 12 -1.89 -1.43 -12.93
CA LEU A 12 -3.20 -0.96 -13.38
C LEU A 12 -3.77 -1.80 -14.52
N PRO A 13 -5.09 -2.05 -14.55
CA PRO A 13 -5.79 -2.66 -15.68
C PRO A 13 -5.63 -1.84 -16.97
N ARG A 14 -5.71 -2.53 -18.12
CA ARG A 14 -5.52 -1.89 -19.43
C ARG A 14 -6.57 -0.82 -19.71
N GLU A 15 -7.82 -1.02 -19.31
CA GLU A 15 -8.88 -0.01 -19.49
C GLU A 15 -8.54 1.27 -18.73
N VAL A 16 -8.06 1.14 -17.49
CA VAL A 16 -7.69 2.26 -16.62
C VAL A 16 -6.50 3.03 -17.20
N VAL A 17 -5.50 2.33 -17.73
CA VAL A 17 -4.36 2.96 -18.41
C VAL A 17 -4.82 3.78 -19.62
N LYS A 18 -5.70 3.22 -20.47
CA LYS A 18 -6.24 3.94 -21.63
C LYS A 18 -7.06 5.15 -21.22
N TRP A 19 -7.86 5.02 -20.16
CA TRP A 19 -8.65 6.11 -19.62
C TRP A 19 -7.74 7.24 -19.11
N LEU A 20 -6.70 6.94 -18.32
CA LEU A 20 -5.74 7.95 -17.87
C LEU A 20 -5.06 8.68 -19.03
N GLN A 21 -4.76 7.95 -20.12
CA GLN A 21 -4.18 8.54 -21.33
C GLN A 21 -5.15 9.47 -22.08
N SER A 22 -6.46 9.32 -21.88
CA SER A 22 -7.49 10.15 -22.54
C SER A 22 -7.81 11.46 -21.81
N LEU A 23 -7.32 11.64 -20.58
CA LEU A 23 -7.64 12.80 -19.74
C LEU A 23 -6.74 14.02 -19.97
N ASP A 24 -5.80 13.97 -20.93
CA ASP A 24 -4.84 15.04 -21.25
C ASP A 24 -4.18 15.67 -20.00
N LEU A 25 -3.75 14.81 -19.06
CA LEU A 25 -3.10 15.24 -17.82
C LEU A 25 -1.78 15.98 -18.09
N SER A 26 -1.42 16.92 -17.20
CA SER A 26 -0.16 17.67 -17.24
C SER A 26 1.07 16.79 -17.42
N PHE A 27 1.04 15.60 -16.82
CA PHE A 27 2.02 14.55 -17.09
C PHE A 27 1.42 13.16 -16.90
N TYR A 28 1.94 12.21 -17.67
CA TYR A 28 1.57 10.81 -17.50
C TYR A 28 2.36 10.16 -16.35
N PRO A 29 1.69 9.49 -15.38
CA PRO A 29 2.35 8.89 -14.22
C PRO A 29 3.29 7.76 -14.65
N LYS A 30 4.58 7.91 -14.35
CA LYS A 30 5.60 6.87 -14.60
C LYS A 30 5.71 5.90 -13.42
N ASN A 31 5.47 6.40 -12.21
CA ASN A 31 5.45 5.62 -11.00
C ASN A 31 4.15 5.93 -10.25
N VAL A 32 3.11 5.15 -10.51
CA VAL A 32 1.76 5.33 -9.96
C VAL A 32 1.80 5.56 -8.44
N ARG A 33 2.53 4.70 -7.72
CA ARG A 33 2.69 4.80 -6.26
C ARG A 33 3.25 6.14 -5.80
N ARG A 34 4.26 6.68 -6.47
CA ARG A 34 4.87 7.98 -6.11
C ARG A 34 4.02 9.15 -6.58
N ASP A 35 3.61 9.11 -7.83
CA ASP A 35 3.01 10.25 -8.54
C ASP A 35 1.60 10.55 -8.02
N PHE A 36 0.84 9.53 -7.61
CA PHE A 36 -0.47 9.72 -6.97
C PHE A 36 -0.39 10.03 -5.47
N SER A 37 0.73 9.75 -4.80
CA SER A 37 0.84 9.94 -3.34
C SER A 37 0.59 11.37 -2.87
N ASN A 38 0.94 12.36 -3.69
CA ASN A 38 0.75 13.77 -3.37
C ASN A 38 -0.72 14.22 -3.48
N GLY A 39 -1.53 13.55 -4.30
CA GLY A 39 -2.92 13.93 -4.57
C GLY A 39 -3.09 14.94 -5.70
N TYR A 40 -2.05 15.64 -6.18
CA TYR A 40 -2.18 16.58 -7.30
C TYR A 40 -2.77 15.92 -8.56
N LEU A 41 -2.24 14.77 -8.99
CA LEU A 41 -2.79 14.05 -10.15
C LEU A 41 -4.25 13.63 -9.93
N VAL A 42 -4.63 13.29 -8.69
CA VAL A 42 -6.02 12.95 -8.35
C VAL A 42 -6.89 14.18 -8.52
N ALA A 43 -6.45 15.32 -8.00
CA ALA A 43 -7.17 16.58 -8.15
C ALA A 43 -7.30 17.01 -9.61
N GLU A 44 -6.27 16.80 -10.43
CA GLU A 44 -6.29 17.06 -11.87
C GLU A 44 -7.27 16.13 -12.61
N ILE A 45 -7.30 14.85 -12.27
CA ILE A 45 -8.31 13.92 -12.81
C ILE A 45 -9.72 14.41 -12.44
N PHE A 46 -9.97 14.79 -11.19
CA PHE A 46 -11.28 15.30 -10.78
C PHE A 46 -11.60 16.67 -11.37
N SER A 47 -10.62 17.53 -11.65
CA SER A 47 -10.85 18.84 -12.27
C SER A 47 -11.35 18.72 -13.71
N TYR A 48 -10.98 17.65 -14.42
CA TYR A 48 -11.53 17.34 -15.74
C TYR A 48 -13.07 17.15 -15.70
N TYR A 49 -13.59 16.53 -14.64
CA TYR A 49 -15.02 16.24 -14.49
C TYR A 49 -15.77 17.32 -13.69
N TYR A 50 -15.10 17.94 -12.70
CA TYR A 50 -15.66 18.89 -11.74
C TYR A 50 -14.74 20.12 -11.59
N PRO A 51 -14.57 20.93 -12.65
CA PRO A 51 -13.58 22.01 -12.67
C PRO A 51 -13.82 23.09 -11.61
N GLN A 52 -15.06 23.28 -11.16
CA GLN A 52 -15.43 24.28 -10.15
C GLN A 52 -15.04 23.84 -8.73
N ASP A 53 -15.03 22.54 -8.44
CA ASP A 53 -14.74 22.01 -7.11
C ASP A 53 -13.27 21.62 -6.92
N PHE A 54 -12.56 21.38 -8.02
CA PHE A 54 -11.14 21.00 -8.03
C PHE A 54 -10.29 22.02 -8.80
N PRO A 55 -10.14 23.26 -8.30
CA PRO A 55 -9.27 24.24 -8.94
C PRO A 55 -7.81 23.79 -8.86
N GLU A 56 -7.22 23.48 -10.01
CA GLU A 56 -5.88 22.87 -10.12
C GLU A 56 -4.79 23.71 -9.41
N HIS A 57 -4.86 25.04 -9.55
CA HIS A 57 -3.93 25.99 -8.93
C HIS A 57 -3.95 25.99 -7.39
N SER A 58 -4.95 25.34 -6.78
CA SER A 58 -5.08 25.25 -5.32
C SER A 58 -4.26 24.10 -4.71
N TYR A 59 -3.65 23.24 -5.53
CA TYR A 59 -2.92 22.04 -5.09
C TYR A 59 -1.40 22.19 -5.25
N ASP A 60 -0.67 21.76 -4.22
CA ASP A 60 0.80 21.87 -4.17
C ASP A 60 1.48 20.66 -4.82
N LYS A 61 2.44 20.86 -5.71
CA LYS A 61 3.22 19.78 -6.36
C LYS A 61 4.36 19.24 -5.46
N GLY A 62 4.55 19.79 -4.26
CA GLY A 62 5.60 19.46 -3.31
C GLY A 62 5.53 18.03 -2.76
N THR A 63 6.68 17.43 -2.47
CA THR A 63 6.75 16.01 -2.08
C THR A 63 6.72 15.76 -0.57
N SER A 64 6.66 16.82 0.25
CA SER A 64 6.68 16.70 1.71
C SER A 64 5.39 16.10 2.25
N LEU A 65 5.46 15.34 3.34
CA LEU A 65 4.28 14.71 3.95
C LEU A 65 3.19 15.73 4.30
N SER A 66 3.58 16.90 4.82
CA SER A 66 2.64 17.99 5.12
C SER A 66 1.92 18.50 3.86
N ALA A 67 2.64 18.64 2.73
CA ALA A 67 2.01 19.03 1.46
C ALA A 67 1.00 17.97 0.99
N LYS A 68 1.38 16.68 1.05
CA LYS A 68 0.47 15.57 0.72
C LYS A 68 -0.79 15.61 1.57
N GLN A 69 -0.66 15.69 2.89
CA GLN A 69 -1.79 15.72 3.82
C GLN A 69 -2.72 16.92 3.58
N LYS A 70 -2.15 18.10 3.28
CA LYS A 70 -2.93 19.29 2.94
C LYS A 70 -3.73 19.11 1.64
N ASN A 71 -3.09 18.58 0.60
CA ASN A 71 -3.77 18.29 -0.67
C ASN A 71 -4.90 17.28 -0.49
N TRP A 72 -4.63 16.16 0.17
CA TRP A 72 -5.63 15.13 0.43
C TRP A 72 -6.80 15.61 1.29
N SER A 73 -6.54 16.47 2.27
CA SER A 73 -7.60 17.12 3.05
C SER A 73 -8.52 17.99 2.19
N LYS A 74 -7.96 18.70 1.19
CA LYS A 74 -8.75 19.49 0.22
C LYS A 74 -9.57 18.60 -0.69
N ILE A 75 -8.95 17.55 -1.25
CA ILE A 75 -9.60 16.56 -2.12
C ILE A 75 -10.79 15.93 -1.39
N GLN A 76 -10.61 15.47 -0.15
CA GLN A 76 -11.69 14.85 0.63
C GLN A 76 -12.88 15.79 0.84
N ARG A 77 -12.63 17.08 1.12
CA ARG A 77 -13.72 18.08 1.25
C ARG A 77 -14.43 18.32 -0.08
N ALA A 78 -13.71 18.36 -1.19
CA ALA A 78 -14.29 18.54 -2.52
C ALA A 78 -15.13 17.32 -2.93
N LEU A 79 -14.65 16.10 -2.66
CA LEU A 79 -15.39 14.85 -2.89
C LEU A 79 -16.69 14.80 -2.08
N GLN A 80 -16.66 15.21 -0.81
CA GLN A 80 -17.85 15.28 0.03
C GLN A 80 -18.93 16.21 -0.54
N LYS A 81 -18.54 17.36 -1.11
CA LYS A 81 -19.50 18.27 -1.78
C LYS A 81 -20.19 17.62 -2.98
N GLN A 82 -19.49 16.71 -3.66
CA GLN A 82 -20.02 15.94 -4.79
C GLN A 82 -20.70 14.63 -4.36
N ASN A 83 -20.86 14.37 -3.05
CA ASN A 83 -21.34 13.10 -2.49
C ASN A 83 -20.51 11.87 -2.92
N LEU A 84 -19.24 12.09 -3.29
CA LEU A 84 -18.30 11.04 -3.68
C LEU A 84 -17.46 10.62 -2.47
N HIS A 85 -17.14 9.33 -2.40
CA HIS A 85 -16.42 8.76 -1.27
C HIS A 85 -15.33 7.81 -1.77
N LEU A 86 -14.11 8.01 -1.27
CA LEU A 86 -12.98 7.11 -1.43
C LEU A 86 -12.70 6.44 -0.09
N ARG A 87 -12.25 5.19 -0.11
CA ARG A 87 -11.91 4.47 1.13
C ARG A 87 -10.75 5.14 1.84
N LYS A 88 -10.89 5.33 3.16
CA LYS A 88 -9.91 6.06 3.97
C LYS A 88 -8.57 5.32 4.00
N GLU A 89 -8.60 4.00 4.09
CA GLU A 89 -7.44 3.12 4.13
C GLU A 89 -6.64 3.22 2.84
N VAL A 90 -7.32 3.34 1.70
CA VAL A 90 -6.72 3.46 0.37
C VAL A 90 -6.05 4.83 0.19
N VAL A 91 -6.71 5.89 0.65
CA VAL A 91 -6.14 7.25 0.64
C VAL A 91 -4.92 7.31 1.56
N ASP A 92 -5.02 6.82 2.79
CA ASP A 92 -3.93 6.81 3.76
C ASP A 92 -2.73 5.99 3.26
N GLY A 93 -2.99 4.77 2.78
CA GLY A 93 -2.00 3.94 2.11
C GLY A 93 -1.34 4.67 0.94
N THR A 94 -2.09 5.43 0.14
CA THR A 94 -1.53 6.19 -0.99
C THR A 94 -0.63 7.33 -0.53
N ILE A 95 -1.02 8.10 0.49
CA ILE A 95 -0.20 9.18 1.08
C ILE A 95 1.18 8.66 1.51
N HIS A 96 1.14 7.50 2.18
CA HIS A 96 2.31 6.81 2.73
C HIS A 96 3.04 5.96 1.71
N CYS A 97 2.61 5.99 0.43
CA CYS A 97 3.14 5.16 -0.63
C CYS A 97 3.17 3.69 -0.18
N LYS A 98 2.08 3.08 0.29
CA LYS A 98 2.03 1.64 0.52
C LYS A 98 1.91 0.89 -0.82
N PRO A 99 2.53 -0.29 -0.98
CA PRO A 99 2.39 -1.09 -2.19
C PRO A 99 0.91 -1.40 -2.49
N GLY A 100 0.45 -1.20 -3.73
CA GLY A 100 -0.91 -1.52 -4.16
C GLY A 100 -1.98 -0.48 -3.79
N ALA A 101 -1.67 0.49 -2.91
CA ALA A 101 -2.65 1.48 -2.47
C ALA A 101 -3.00 2.49 -3.56
N ALA A 102 -2.00 3.01 -4.25
CA ALA A 102 -2.22 3.98 -5.34
C ALA A 102 -2.91 3.33 -6.53
N GLU A 103 -2.59 2.08 -6.84
CA GLU A 103 -3.23 1.32 -7.92
C GLU A 103 -4.71 1.08 -7.61
N LEU A 104 -5.03 0.70 -6.38
CA LEU A 104 -6.41 0.53 -5.92
C LEU A 104 -7.18 1.84 -5.91
N LEU A 105 -6.53 2.93 -5.47
CA LEU A 105 -7.09 4.27 -5.52
C LEU A 105 -7.49 4.66 -6.95
N VAL A 106 -6.59 4.48 -7.92
CA VAL A 106 -6.86 4.84 -9.32
C VAL A 106 -8.03 4.03 -9.87
N ASN A 107 -8.12 2.74 -9.52
CA ASN A 107 -9.27 1.91 -9.90
C ASN A 107 -10.59 2.40 -9.26
N GLU A 108 -10.57 2.85 -8.00
CA GLU A 108 -11.74 3.45 -7.35
C GLU A 108 -12.16 4.76 -8.04
N VAL A 109 -11.20 5.65 -8.31
CA VAL A 109 -11.47 6.92 -9.00
C VAL A 109 -12.03 6.67 -10.40
N TYR A 110 -11.46 5.72 -11.15
CA TYR A 110 -11.99 5.30 -12.44
C TYR A 110 -13.44 4.81 -12.34
N ALA A 111 -13.72 3.91 -11.38
CA ALA A 111 -15.05 3.34 -11.22
C ALA A 111 -16.09 4.40 -10.84
N ILE A 112 -15.71 5.35 -9.99
CA ILE A 112 -16.56 6.47 -9.58
C ILE A 112 -16.87 7.39 -10.78
N LEU A 113 -15.84 7.77 -11.55
CA LEU A 113 -15.98 8.78 -12.60
C LEU A 113 -16.58 8.25 -13.91
N THR A 114 -16.37 6.98 -14.22
CA THR A 114 -16.89 6.35 -15.45
C THR A 114 -18.15 5.53 -15.22
N ASN A 115 -18.55 5.35 -13.96
CA ASN A 115 -19.62 4.44 -13.54
C ASN A 115 -19.43 3.00 -14.06
N GLN A 116 -18.19 2.60 -14.35
CA GLN A 116 -17.84 1.25 -14.79
C GLN A 116 -17.19 0.47 -13.63
N ARG A 117 -17.77 -0.68 -13.28
CA ARG A 117 -17.17 -1.55 -12.27
C ARG A 117 -16.16 -2.48 -12.92
N ILE A 118 -14.89 -2.34 -12.55
CA ILE A 118 -13.89 -3.37 -12.83
C ILE A 118 -14.18 -4.54 -11.88
N MET A 119 -14.30 -5.75 -12.42
CA MET A 119 -14.68 -6.97 -11.68
C MET A 119 -13.71 -7.34 -10.53
N ASP A 120 -12.59 -6.63 -10.40
CA ASP A 120 -11.50 -6.91 -9.45
C ASP A 120 -11.42 -5.91 -8.27
N VAL A 121 -12.37 -4.95 -8.16
CA VAL A 121 -12.39 -3.98 -7.05
C VAL A 121 -12.93 -4.61 -5.74
N GLN A 122 -13.46 -5.84 -5.81
CA GLN A 122 -13.98 -6.60 -4.65
C GLN A 122 -12.92 -7.52 -4.01
N SER A 123 -11.63 -7.19 -4.05
CA SER A 123 -10.71 -7.84 -3.10
C SER A 123 -11.18 -7.53 -1.67
N PRO A 124 -11.13 -8.52 -0.75
CA PRO A 124 -11.38 -8.27 0.67
C PRO A 124 -10.50 -7.12 1.15
N GLU A 125 -10.95 -6.40 2.18
CA GLU A 125 -10.28 -5.22 2.73
C GLU A 125 -8.75 -5.40 2.75
N ARG A 126 -8.05 -4.80 1.79
CA ARG A 126 -6.59 -4.86 1.76
C ARG A 126 -6.11 -3.91 2.84
N ASP A 127 -5.56 -4.47 3.91
CA ASP A 127 -4.96 -3.72 5.02
C ASP A 127 -3.59 -3.11 4.68
N PHE A 128 -3.14 -3.32 3.43
CA PHE A 128 -1.84 -2.90 2.88
C PHE A 128 -0.65 -3.38 3.71
N THR A 129 -0.83 -4.48 4.43
CA THR A 129 0.24 -5.17 5.14
C THR A 129 0.87 -6.23 4.23
N ASP A 130 2.04 -6.72 4.63
CA ASP A 130 2.69 -7.85 3.97
C ASP A 130 2.16 -9.22 4.45
N GLN A 131 1.07 -9.26 5.23
CA GLN A 131 0.57 -10.48 5.89
C GLN A 131 0.29 -11.61 4.89
N GLU A 132 -0.54 -11.37 3.88
CA GLU A 132 -0.91 -12.37 2.87
C GLU A 132 0.34 -12.96 2.19
N TYR A 133 1.31 -12.10 1.88
CA TYR A 133 2.58 -12.53 1.31
C TYR A 133 3.40 -13.38 2.30
N GLN A 134 3.47 -12.99 3.58
CA GLN A 134 4.18 -13.78 4.59
C GLN A 134 3.54 -15.15 4.84
N GLU A 135 2.21 -15.26 4.73
CA GLU A 135 1.49 -16.54 4.91
C GLU A 135 1.84 -17.56 3.82
N LEU A 136 2.03 -17.10 2.57
CA LEU A 136 2.41 -17.93 1.42
C LEU A 136 3.87 -18.43 1.48
N LEU A 137 4.73 -17.77 2.26
CA LEU A 137 6.14 -18.11 2.32
C LEU A 137 6.42 -19.31 3.25
N PRO A 138 7.38 -20.19 2.89
CA PRO A 138 7.94 -21.17 3.81
C PRO A 138 8.53 -20.49 5.05
N THR A 139 8.48 -21.17 6.21
CA THR A 139 8.88 -20.64 7.52
C THR A 139 10.27 -19.97 7.53
N LEU A 140 11.27 -20.61 6.92
CA LEU A 140 12.65 -20.07 6.87
C LEU A 140 12.79 -18.81 5.99
N ALA A 141 11.84 -18.57 5.07
CA ALA A 141 11.84 -17.43 4.15
C ALA A 141 11.00 -16.25 4.67
N ARG A 142 10.25 -16.42 5.76
CA ARG A 142 9.43 -15.36 6.36
C ARG A 142 10.29 -14.25 6.95
N SER A 143 9.74 -13.04 6.97
CA SER A 143 10.42 -11.86 7.51
C SER A 143 10.73 -12.00 9.00
N THR A 144 11.87 -11.47 9.44
CA THR A 144 12.15 -11.31 10.88
C THR A 144 11.25 -10.24 11.50
N ALA A 145 11.08 -10.26 12.83
CA ALA A 145 10.27 -9.27 13.56
C ALA A 145 10.60 -7.81 13.18
N SER A 146 11.89 -7.46 13.12
CA SER A 146 12.33 -6.12 12.73
C SER A 146 11.97 -5.78 11.28
N LYS A 147 12.02 -6.78 10.39
CA LYS A 147 11.63 -6.61 8.98
C LYS A 147 10.12 -6.47 8.83
N ALA A 148 9.34 -7.22 9.60
CA ALA A 148 7.88 -7.09 9.65
C ALA A 148 7.44 -5.68 10.09
N ILE A 149 8.06 -5.12 11.13
CA ILE A 149 7.78 -3.72 11.54
C ILE A 149 8.09 -2.76 10.39
N LYS A 150 9.27 -2.88 9.77
CA LYS A 150 9.68 -2.00 8.67
C LYS A 150 8.78 -2.11 7.43
N ASN A 151 8.25 -3.29 7.14
CA ASN A 151 7.39 -3.51 5.98
C ASN A 151 5.98 -2.94 6.19
N ASN A 152 5.47 -2.97 7.43
CA ASN A 152 4.08 -2.64 7.75
C ASN A 152 3.87 -1.27 8.38
N LEU A 153 4.92 -0.63 8.88
CA LEU A 153 4.87 0.71 9.47
C LEU A 153 5.93 1.60 8.83
N SER A 154 5.50 2.48 7.93
CA SER A 154 6.39 3.42 7.26
C SER A 154 6.82 4.58 8.17
N ILE A 155 7.98 5.16 7.89
CA ILE A 155 8.48 6.34 8.61
C ILE A 155 7.49 7.50 8.50
N THR A 156 6.85 7.66 7.34
CA THR A 156 5.88 8.74 7.12
C THR A 156 4.60 8.53 7.94
N GLU A 157 4.17 7.29 8.20
CA GLU A 157 3.05 7.01 9.13
C GLU A 157 3.41 7.40 10.56
N ILE A 158 4.64 7.12 10.99
CA ILE A 158 5.14 7.53 12.31
C ILE A 158 5.18 9.06 12.42
N MET A 159 5.63 9.74 11.36
CA MET A 159 5.67 11.21 11.33
C MET A 159 4.29 11.86 11.27
N ALA A 160 3.30 11.18 10.67
CA ALA A 160 1.93 11.69 10.56
C ALA A 160 1.19 11.66 11.90
N GLU A 161 1.52 10.71 12.77
CA GLU A 161 0.92 10.56 14.09
C GLU A 161 1.87 11.13 15.17
N PRO A 162 1.58 12.31 15.75
CA PRO A 162 2.47 12.93 16.73
C PRO A 162 2.53 12.18 18.07
N ASN A 163 1.54 11.32 18.35
CA ASN A 163 1.45 10.59 19.61
C ASN A 163 2.36 9.36 19.62
N PHE A 164 3.43 9.41 20.42
CA PHE A 164 4.39 8.32 20.57
C PHE A 164 3.72 7.00 20.99
N SER A 165 2.80 7.04 21.96
CA SER A 165 2.09 5.85 22.47
C SER A 165 1.27 5.14 21.38
N THR A 166 0.68 5.90 20.45
CA THR A 166 -0.06 5.32 19.32
C THR A 166 0.88 4.59 18.37
N ASN A 167 2.02 5.20 18.04
CA ASN A 167 3.03 4.59 17.18
C ASN A 167 3.68 3.35 17.83
N GLN A 168 3.95 3.42 19.13
CA GLN A 168 4.41 2.28 19.92
C GLN A 168 3.41 1.13 19.87
N ARG A 169 2.12 1.41 20.11
CA ARG A 169 1.06 0.40 20.04
C ARG A 169 0.95 -0.23 18.65
N LYS A 170 1.08 0.54 17.57
CA LYS A 170 1.13 0.01 16.20
C LYS A 170 2.29 -0.97 16.01
N ALA A 171 3.49 -0.62 16.47
CA ALA A 171 4.66 -1.48 16.39
C ALA A 171 4.51 -2.76 17.24
N GLU A 172 3.95 -2.64 18.44
CA GLU A 172 3.67 -3.77 19.34
C GLU A 172 2.65 -4.74 18.72
N LEU A 173 1.60 -4.25 18.06
CA LEU A 173 0.63 -5.09 17.36
C LEU A 173 1.28 -5.89 16.22
N ILE A 174 2.15 -5.26 15.44
CA ILE A 174 2.89 -5.95 14.37
C ILE A 174 3.81 -7.03 14.96
N LEU A 175 4.50 -6.72 16.05
CA LEU A 175 5.38 -7.66 16.74
C LEU A 175 4.60 -8.84 17.32
N HIS A 176 3.48 -8.58 17.97
CA HIS A 176 2.61 -9.61 18.55
C HIS A 176 2.14 -10.59 17.48
N ARG A 177 1.58 -10.08 16.37
CA ARG A 177 1.15 -10.89 15.23
C ARG A 177 2.30 -11.77 14.69
N HIS A 178 3.48 -11.19 14.55
CA HIS A 178 4.67 -11.94 14.10
C HIS A 178 5.04 -13.08 15.05
N LEU A 179 4.99 -12.85 16.37
CA LEU A 179 5.28 -13.87 17.38
C LEU A 179 4.23 -14.98 17.40
N GLU A 180 2.95 -14.64 17.24
CA GLU A 180 1.85 -15.61 17.15
C GLU A 180 2.03 -16.54 15.95
N HIS A 181 2.35 -15.99 14.77
CA HIS A 181 2.63 -16.81 13.58
C HIS A 181 3.78 -17.78 13.83
N LYS A 182 4.87 -17.31 14.43
CA LYS A 182 6.03 -18.15 14.76
C LYS A 182 5.70 -19.23 15.81
N ALA A 183 4.83 -18.92 16.77
CA ALA A 183 4.39 -19.88 17.77
C ALA A 183 3.51 -20.97 17.14
N ALA A 184 2.57 -20.59 16.27
CA ALA A 184 1.72 -21.54 15.53
C ALA A 184 2.55 -22.48 14.66
N GLU A 185 3.59 -21.98 13.98
CA GLU A 185 4.50 -22.83 13.19
C GLU A 185 5.25 -23.86 14.04
N ARG A 186 5.75 -23.47 15.22
CA ARG A 186 6.42 -24.41 16.13
C ARG A 186 5.49 -25.48 16.65
N ALA A 187 4.22 -25.14 16.89
CA ALA A 187 3.20 -26.10 17.30
C ALA A 187 2.92 -27.14 16.19
N LEU A 188 2.98 -26.73 14.92
CA LEU A 188 2.81 -27.62 13.76
C LEU A 188 4.07 -28.45 13.47
N ASN A 189 5.27 -27.93 13.75
CA ASN A 189 6.57 -28.58 13.48
C ASN A 189 7.47 -28.63 14.73
N PRO A 190 7.20 -29.51 15.71
CA PRO A 190 7.91 -29.56 16.99
C PRO A 190 9.38 -30.04 16.90
N GLY A 191 9.84 -30.53 15.75
CA GLY A 191 11.19 -31.09 15.56
C GLY A 191 12.28 -30.07 15.18
N GLY A 192 11.93 -28.82 14.87
CA GLY A 192 12.87 -27.79 14.41
C GLY A 192 13.60 -27.06 15.54
N SER A 193 14.34 -27.79 16.39
CA SER A 193 15.27 -27.16 17.33
C SER A 193 16.59 -26.86 16.62
N PRO A 194 17.26 -25.71 16.85
CA PRO A 194 18.63 -25.50 16.38
C PRO A 194 19.56 -26.37 17.22
N ARG A 195 19.68 -27.66 16.86
CA ARG A 195 20.80 -28.48 17.27
C ARG A 195 21.92 -28.20 16.27
N GLY A 196 22.75 -27.22 16.61
CA GLY A 196 24.12 -27.20 16.11
C GLY A 196 24.84 -28.37 16.78
N ASP A 197 25.08 -29.40 15.98
CA ASP A 197 25.59 -30.70 16.39
C ASP A 197 26.91 -30.60 17.18
N THR A 198 26.85 -30.89 18.47
CA THR A 198 28.01 -31.40 19.20
C THR A 198 28.17 -32.88 18.86
N ASN A 199 28.86 -33.19 17.76
CA ASN A 199 29.46 -34.50 17.53
C ASN A 199 30.64 -34.36 16.56
N PHE A 200 31.72 -33.76 17.05
CA PHE A 200 33.03 -33.93 16.45
C PHE A 200 33.59 -35.28 16.92
N LEU A 201 33.59 -36.23 15.99
CA LEU A 201 34.57 -37.31 15.80
C LEU A 201 34.96 -38.15 17.03
N LEU A 202 34.28 -39.29 17.21
CA LEU A 202 34.94 -40.51 17.68
C LEU A 202 34.84 -41.58 16.59
N GLY A 203 36.01 -41.94 16.06
CA GLY A 203 36.25 -43.21 15.38
C GLY A 203 36.34 -43.13 13.86
N GLN A 204 37.57 -43.03 13.34
CA GLN A 204 38.18 -44.12 12.57
C GLN A 204 39.68 -43.86 12.31
N ILE A 205 40.46 -44.91 12.63
CA ILE A 205 41.90 -45.17 12.42
C ILE A 205 42.87 -44.51 13.42
#